data_AF-A0A369TDG5-F1
#
_entry.id   AF-A0A369TDG5-F1
#
_cell.length_a   1.000
_cell.length_b   1.000
_cell.length_c   1.000
_cell.angle_alpha   90.00
_cell.angle_beta   90.00
_cell.angle_gamma   90.00
#
_symmetry.space_group_name_H-M   'P 1'
#
loop_
_entity.id
_entity.type
_entity.pdbx_description
1 polymer ?
#
loop_
_entity_poly.entity_id
_entity_poly.type
_entity_poly.pdbx_seq_one_letter_code
_entity_poly.pdbx_strand_id
1 'polypeptide(L)'
;MTADGLRRMFGDELTELPARRVYKNAYAELALLRTDFLGVTFDVYFQMNAETDRLQQVLLETGRRRAGPQDFSDLLRRLRNNYDNETKLCLDRLSDGSPAGGEAVWRLPSTTVHAVFMEFYTRGMAFDDPNRDRDPLVPHYKTRRNNPRFLPRRIVLRYHPTARTDLMGERCRPAD
;
A
#
# COMPACT_ATOMS: atom_id res chain seq x y z
N MET A 1 17.85 -13.23 -3.86
CA MET A 1 18.42 -12.75 -2.58
C MET A 1 17.78 -13.55 -1.44
N THR A 2 18.54 -13.97 -0.43
CA THR A 2 18.03 -14.63 0.80
C THR A 2 18.05 -13.66 1.98
N ALA A 3 17.50 -14.04 3.13
CA ALA A 3 17.59 -13.30 4.39
C ALA A 3 19.06 -12.98 4.76
N ASP A 4 19.96 -13.96 4.69
CA ASP A 4 21.40 -13.75 4.93
C ASP A 4 22.06 -12.84 3.88
N GLY A 5 21.52 -12.82 2.66
CA GLY A 5 21.92 -11.84 1.66
C GLY A 5 21.53 -10.42 2.07
N LEU A 6 20.33 -10.23 2.60
CA LEU A 6 19.86 -8.94 3.11
C LEU A 6 20.67 -8.49 4.34
N ARG A 7 20.93 -9.38 5.30
CA ARG A 7 21.77 -9.09 6.48
C ARG A 7 23.17 -8.65 6.07
N ARG A 8 23.80 -9.33 5.11
CA ARG A 8 25.13 -8.93 4.61
C ARG A 8 25.11 -7.58 3.89
N MET A 9 24.00 -7.24 3.22
CA MET A 9 23.90 -6.02 2.43
C MET A 9 23.58 -4.79 3.29
N PHE A 10 22.71 -4.92 4.29
CA PHE A 10 22.23 -3.80 5.10
C PHE A 10 22.83 -3.74 6.51
N GLY A 11 23.44 -4.82 6.99
CA GLY A 11 24.10 -4.88 8.30
C GLY A 11 23.17 -4.39 9.42
N ASP A 12 23.66 -3.43 10.19
CA ASP A 12 23.01 -2.89 11.39
C ASP A 12 21.78 -2.01 11.10
N GLU A 13 21.58 -1.57 9.85
CA GLU A 13 20.37 -0.83 9.46
C GLU A 13 19.14 -1.74 9.39
N LEU A 14 19.36 -3.05 9.27
CA LEU A 14 18.31 -4.02 9.16
C LEU A 14 17.71 -4.32 10.54
N THR A 15 16.41 -4.12 10.67
CA THR A 15 15.65 -4.46 11.86
C THR A 15 14.98 -5.81 11.69
N GLU A 16 15.22 -6.73 12.63
CA GLU A 16 14.43 -7.94 12.77
C GLU A 16 13.06 -7.60 13.38
N LEU A 17 11.99 -8.09 12.76
CA LEU A 17 10.64 -7.86 13.24
C LEU A 17 10.36 -8.75 14.45
N PRO A 18 9.62 -8.26 15.47
CA PRO A 18 9.32 -9.05 16.68
C PRO A 18 8.51 -10.31 16.40
N ALA A 19 7.80 -10.34 15.27
CA ALA A 19 7.13 -11.52 14.76
C ALA A 19 7.10 -11.48 13.22
N ARG A 20 7.14 -12.66 12.62
CA ARG A 20 6.97 -12.83 11.17
C ARG A 20 5.61 -12.30 10.75
N ARG A 21 5.59 -11.34 9.81
CA ARG A 21 4.38 -10.88 9.15
C ARG A 21 4.08 -11.77 7.95
N VAL A 22 2.89 -12.34 7.87
CA VAL A 22 2.50 -13.27 6.80
C VAL A 22 1.58 -12.56 5.80
N TYR A 23 1.85 -12.78 4.52
CA TYR A 23 1.18 -12.19 3.36
C TYR A 23 0.83 -13.29 2.34
N LYS A 24 -0.20 -14.09 2.63
CA LYS A 24 -0.61 -15.23 1.78
C LYS A 24 0.58 -16.16 1.48
N ASN A 25 1.23 -16.01 0.33
CA ASN A 25 2.38 -16.83 -0.13
C ASN A 25 3.75 -16.18 0.14
N ALA A 26 3.80 -15.11 0.93
CA ALA A 26 5.02 -14.42 1.31
C ALA A 26 5.05 -14.12 2.81
N TYR A 27 6.23 -13.83 3.34
CA TYR A 27 6.41 -13.36 4.70
C TYR A 27 7.47 -12.28 4.79
N ALA A 28 7.44 -11.46 5.84
CA ALA A 28 8.52 -10.54 6.17
C ALA A 28 8.96 -10.75 7.62
N GLU A 29 10.26 -10.89 7.83
CA GLU A 29 10.90 -10.93 9.15
C GLU A 29 12.00 -9.87 9.29
N LEU A 30 12.38 -9.22 8.18
CA LEU A 30 13.40 -8.17 8.11
C LEU A 30 12.78 -6.90 7.52
N ALA A 31 13.17 -5.75 8.06
CA ALA A 31 12.74 -4.45 7.58
C ALA A 31 13.83 -3.39 7.71
N LEU A 32 13.77 -2.35 6.88
CA LEU A 32 14.42 -1.06 7.16
C LEU A 32 13.33 -0.12 7.68
N LEU A 33 13.51 0.43 8.88
CA LEU A 33 12.52 1.32 9.47
C LEU A 33 12.89 2.77 9.24
N ARG A 34 11.89 3.61 8.99
CA ARG A 34 12.06 5.07 8.77
C ARG A 34 13.08 5.42 7.68
N THR A 35 13.07 4.68 6.58
CA THR A 35 13.91 4.95 5.41
C THR A 35 13.32 6.08 4.58
N ASP A 36 14.10 7.12 4.32
CA ASP A 36 13.70 8.18 3.40
C ASP A 36 13.86 7.72 1.95
N PHE A 37 12.77 7.73 1.21
CA PHE A 37 12.74 7.39 -0.21
C PHE A 37 11.96 8.45 -0.96
N LEU A 38 12.62 9.11 -1.92
CA LEU A 38 12.02 10.21 -2.69
C LEU A 38 11.37 11.29 -1.79
N GLY A 39 12.02 11.63 -0.67
CA GLY A 39 11.53 12.66 0.26
C GLY A 39 10.28 12.26 1.05
N VAL A 40 9.92 10.98 1.07
CA VAL A 40 8.88 10.40 1.91
C VAL A 40 9.51 9.32 2.79
N THR A 41 9.20 9.31 4.08
CA THR A 41 9.70 8.31 5.01
C THR A 41 8.81 7.06 4.99
N PHE A 42 9.42 5.90 4.74
CA PHE A 42 8.77 4.60 4.68
C PHE A 42 9.36 3.60 5.68
N ASP A 43 8.54 2.63 6.10
CA ASP A 43 9.04 1.35 6.58
C ASP A 43 9.11 0.39 5.40
N VAL A 44 10.29 -0.19 5.16
CA VAL A 44 10.59 -1.07 4.04
C VAL A 44 10.59 -2.52 4.54
N TYR A 45 9.66 -3.32 4.06
CA TYR A 45 9.54 -4.74 4.41
C TYR A 45 10.05 -5.60 3.25
N PHE A 46 11.00 -6.49 3.54
CA PHE A 46 11.48 -7.48 2.59
C PHE A 46 10.59 -8.71 2.63
N GLN A 47 9.72 -8.85 1.64
CA GLN A 47 8.81 -9.98 1.57
C GLN A 47 9.47 -11.14 0.83
N MET A 48 9.77 -12.17 1.59
CA MET A 48 10.33 -13.43 1.16
C MET A 48 9.20 -14.36 0.69
N ASN A 49 9.43 -15.12 -0.36
CA ASN A 49 8.52 -16.18 -0.79
C ASN A 49 8.52 -17.30 0.26
N ALA A 50 7.34 -17.76 0.66
CA ALA A 50 7.19 -18.71 1.76
C ALA A 50 7.68 -20.14 1.45
N GLU A 51 7.83 -20.49 0.17
CA GLU A 51 8.26 -21.83 -0.26
C GLU A 51 9.77 -21.88 -0.54
N THR A 52 10.33 -20.79 -1.05
CA THR A 52 11.73 -20.75 -1.53
C THR A 52 12.67 -19.98 -0.62
N ASP A 53 12.15 -19.22 0.35
CA ASP A 53 12.92 -18.30 1.21
C ASP A 53 13.78 -17.30 0.41
N ARG A 54 13.32 -16.95 -0.79
CA ARG A 54 13.94 -15.95 -1.66
C ARG A 54 13.12 -14.67 -1.64
N LEU A 55 13.80 -13.52 -1.71
CA LEU A 55 13.16 -12.22 -1.85
C LEU A 55 12.24 -12.23 -3.07
N GLN A 56 10.96 -11.99 -2.82
CA GLN A 56 9.91 -11.96 -3.83
C GLN A 56 9.52 -10.54 -4.19
N GLN A 57 9.36 -9.68 -3.18
CA GLN A 57 8.96 -8.29 -3.35
C GLN A 57 9.50 -7.42 -2.22
N VAL A 58 9.63 -6.13 -2.47
CA VAL A 58 9.95 -5.11 -1.47
C VAL A 58 8.74 -4.21 -1.33
N LEU A 59 8.24 -4.10 -0.10
CA LEU A 59 7.06 -3.30 0.25
C LEU A 59 7.52 -2.08 1.05
N LEU A 60 7.32 -0.88 0.55
CA LEU A 60 7.50 0.35 1.31
C LEU A 60 6.12 0.84 1.73
N GLU A 61 5.93 1.03 3.03
CA GLU A 61 4.68 1.51 3.59
C GLU A 61 4.94 2.78 4.39
N THR A 62 4.17 3.84 4.13
CA THR A 62 4.25 5.04 4.97
C THR A 62 3.90 4.66 6.40
N GLY A 63 4.75 5.04 7.37
CA GLY A 63 4.57 4.72 8.78
C GLY A 63 3.27 5.30 9.38
N ARG A 64 3.16 5.32 10.72
CA ARG A 64 1.91 5.68 11.42
C ARG A 64 1.37 7.09 11.15
N ARG A 65 2.13 7.96 10.49
CA ARG A 65 1.65 9.28 10.05
C ARG A 65 0.70 9.10 8.86
N ARG A 66 -0.48 9.72 8.93
CA ARG A 66 -1.45 9.70 7.82
C ARG A 66 -0.83 10.33 6.59
N ALA A 67 -0.67 9.55 5.52
CA ALA A 67 -0.37 10.09 4.21
C ALA A 67 -1.61 10.76 3.62
N GLY A 68 -1.46 11.97 3.10
CA GLY A 68 -2.51 12.73 2.42
C GLY A 68 -2.46 12.56 0.88
N PRO A 69 -3.52 13.00 0.18
CA PRO A 69 -3.55 13.05 -1.29
C PRO A 69 -2.39 13.85 -1.91
N GLN A 70 -1.93 14.90 -1.22
CA GLN A 70 -0.78 15.71 -1.65
C GLN A 70 0.52 14.91 -1.56
N ASP A 71 0.76 14.19 -0.46
CA ASP A 71 1.96 13.35 -0.30
C ASP A 71 2.06 12.31 -1.43
N PHE A 72 0.92 11.71 -1.81
CA PHE A 72 0.87 10.77 -2.91
C PHE A 72 1.13 11.43 -4.26
N SER A 73 0.55 12.60 -4.51
CA SER A 73 0.76 13.35 -5.74
C SER A 73 2.22 13.80 -5.89
N ASP A 74 2.86 14.19 -4.79
CA ASP A 74 4.28 14.52 -4.74
C ASP A 74 5.15 13.30 -5.00
N LEU A 75 4.79 12.15 -4.42
CA LEU A 75 5.46 10.89 -4.70
C LEU A 75 5.36 10.49 -6.17
N LEU A 76 4.17 10.55 -6.77
CA LEU A 76 3.98 10.25 -8.21
C LEU A 76 4.85 11.16 -9.08
N ARG A 77 4.90 12.46 -8.77
CA ARG A 77 5.77 13.40 -9.48
C ARG A 77 7.24 13.01 -9.40
N ARG A 78 7.70 12.60 -8.21
CA ARG A 78 9.08 12.17 -8.00
C ARG A 78 9.38 10.84 -8.69
N LEU A 79 8.45 9.90 -8.68
CA LEU A 79 8.57 8.65 -9.44
C LEU A 79 8.67 8.93 -10.94
N ARG A 80 7.85 9.84 -11.48
CA ARG A 80 7.94 10.25 -12.88
C ARG A 80 9.28 10.86 -13.25
N ASN A 81 9.86 11.64 -12.35
CA ASN A 81 11.21 12.19 -12.56
C ASN A 81 12.31 11.12 -12.54
N ASN A 82 12.07 9.94 -11.94
CA ASN A 82 13.06 8.86 -11.85
C ASN A 82 12.86 7.74 -12.89
N TYR A 83 11.62 7.49 -13.31
CA TYR A 83 11.23 6.32 -14.11
C TYR A 83 10.41 6.67 -15.36
N ASP A 84 10.37 7.95 -15.74
CA ASP A 84 9.45 8.49 -16.75
C ASP A 84 7.97 8.28 -16.39
N ASN A 85 7.08 8.52 -17.35
CA ASN A 85 5.65 8.37 -17.15
C ASN A 85 5.27 6.91 -16.81
N GLU A 86 4.26 6.78 -15.96
CA GLU A 86 3.70 5.48 -15.62
C GLU A 86 3.17 4.75 -16.85
N THR A 87 3.38 3.44 -16.89
CA THR A 87 2.79 2.56 -17.91
C THR A 87 1.26 2.53 -17.78
N LYS A 88 0.73 2.67 -16.55
CA LYS A 88 -0.70 2.73 -16.31
C LYS A 88 -1.03 3.57 -15.07
N LEU A 89 -2.12 4.32 -15.16
CA LEU A 89 -2.66 5.15 -14.09
C LEU A 89 -4.14 4.82 -13.84
N CYS A 90 -4.46 4.30 -12.68
CA CYS A 90 -5.81 3.93 -12.26
C CYS A 90 -6.17 4.67 -10.96
N LEU A 91 -6.51 5.96 -11.06
CA LEU A 91 -6.86 6.79 -9.91
C LEU A 91 -8.36 7.06 -9.83
N ASP A 92 -8.92 6.83 -8.65
CA ASP A 92 -10.21 7.39 -8.25
C ASP A 92 -9.97 8.87 -7.87
N ARG A 93 -10.77 9.80 -8.40
CA ARG A 93 -10.60 11.24 -8.14
C ARG A 93 -11.77 11.83 -7.38
N LEU A 94 -11.49 12.75 -6.46
CA LEU A 94 -12.48 13.63 -5.86
C LEU A 94 -12.92 14.71 -6.86
N SER A 95 -13.98 15.44 -6.52
CA SER A 95 -14.51 16.54 -7.35
C SER A 95 -13.52 17.69 -7.56
N ASP A 96 -12.54 17.84 -6.68
CA ASP A 96 -11.44 18.82 -6.80
C ASP A 96 -10.24 18.29 -7.62
N GLY A 97 -10.34 17.06 -8.15
CA GLY A 97 -9.29 16.42 -8.95
C GLY A 97 -8.22 15.71 -8.14
N SER A 98 -8.23 15.79 -6.81
CA SER A 98 -7.26 15.09 -5.96
C SER A 98 -7.52 13.56 -5.94
N PRO A 99 -6.48 12.72 -5.77
CA PRO A 99 -6.67 11.28 -5.71
C PRO A 99 -7.42 10.89 -4.43
N ALA A 100 -8.57 10.24 -4.60
CA ALA A 100 -9.38 9.62 -3.55
C ALA A 100 -8.92 8.19 -3.20
N GLY A 101 -7.97 7.67 -3.97
CA GLY A 101 -7.47 6.31 -3.93
C GLY A 101 -7.00 5.86 -5.32
N GLY A 102 -6.24 4.78 -5.39
CA GLY A 102 -5.88 4.17 -6.68
C GLY A 102 -4.45 3.67 -6.77
N GLU A 103 -4.03 3.36 -7.99
CA GLU A 103 -2.76 2.71 -8.31
C GLU A 103 -2.12 3.33 -9.56
N ALA A 104 -0.81 3.56 -9.49
CA ALA A 104 0.04 3.87 -10.64
C ALA A 104 1.09 2.77 -10.81
N VAL A 105 1.37 2.38 -12.05
CA VAL A 105 2.24 1.24 -12.38
C VAL A 105 3.33 1.65 -13.35
N TRP A 106 4.58 1.36 -13.02
CA TRP A 106 5.72 1.46 -13.92
C TRP A 106 6.24 0.05 -14.22
N ARG A 107 6.21 -0.35 -15.48
CA ARG A 107 6.80 -1.61 -15.94
C ARG A 107 8.19 -1.32 -16.52
N LEU A 108 9.22 -1.48 -15.71
CA LEU A 108 10.62 -1.35 -16.13
C LEU A 108 11.10 -2.71 -16.69
N PRO A 109 12.27 -2.76 -17.37
CA PRO A 109 12.75 -3.99 -18.01
C PRO A 109 12.84 -5.20 -17.07
N SER A 110 13.29 -5.00 -15.83
CA SER A 110 13.46 -6.08 -14.85
C SER A 110 12.52 -5.99 -13.63
N THR A 111 11.93 -4.81 -13.39
CA THR A 111 11.18 -4.52 -12.17
C THR A 111 9.87 -3.82 -12.49
N THR A 112 8.79 -4.25 -11.83
CA THR A 112 7.53 -3.50 -11.81
C THR A 112 7.41 -2.76 -10.49
N VAL A 113 7.04 -1.48 -10.58
CA VAL A 113 6.79 -0.61 -9.43
C VAL A 113 5.30 -0.29 -9.38
N HIS A 114 4.69 -0.51 -8.23
CA HIS A 114 3.32 -0.11 -7.96
C HIS A 114 3.32 0.98 -6.90
N ALA A 115 2.67 2.10 -7.17
CA ALA A 115 2.36 3.12 -6.17
C ALA A 115 0.86 3.12 -5.91
N VAL A 116 0.47 2.72 -4.70
CA VAL A 116 -0.93 2.58 -4.29
C VAL A 116 -1.23 3.60 -3.21
N PHE A 117 -2.28 4.38 -3.42
CA PHE A 117 -2.87 5.22 -2.38
C PHE A 117 -4.15 4.58 -1.88
N MET A 118 -4.13 4.21 -0.59
CA MET A 118 -5.28 3.65 0.09
C MET A 118 -5.89 4.73 0.97
N GLU A 119 -6.92 5.38 0.43
CA GLU A 119 -7.83 6.19 1.21
C GLU A 119 -9.14 5.41 1.38
N PHE A 120 -9.37 4.91 2.59
CA PHE A 120 -10.57 4.16 2.91
C PHE A 120 -11.78 5.10 2.98
N TYR A 121 -12.34 5.46 1.82
CA TYR A 121 -13.70 6.00 1.70
C TYR A 121 -14.73 4.88 1.89
N THR A 122 -14.78 4.25 3.07
CA THR A 122 -15.90 3.34 3.37
C THR A 122 -17.12 4.16 3.78
N ARG A 123 -18.29 3.86 3.20
CA ARG A 123 -19.57 4.16 3.84
C ARG A 123 -19.70 3.16 4.99
N GLY A 124 -19.55 3.61 6.22
CA GLY A 124 -19.76 2.76 7.39
C GLY A 124 -21.25 2.65 7.69
N MET A 125 -21.74 1.46 8.00
CA MET A 125 -23.03 1.35 8.69
C MET A 125 -22.79 1.75 10.14
N ALA A 126 -23.34 2.90 10.55
CA ALA A 126 -23.39 3.25 11.96
C ALA A 126 -24.57 2.49 12.55
N PHE A 127 -24.31 1.52 13.44
CA PHE A 127 -25.34 0.88 14.24
C PHE A 127 -25.84 1.92 15.25
N ASP A 128 -27.11 2.31 15.16
CA ASP A 128 -27.76 3.18 16.15
C ASP A 128 -28.09 2.31 17.38
N ASP A 129 -28.01 2.90 18.58
CA ASP A 129 -28.24 2.20 19.86
C ASP A 129 -29.61 1.48 19.86
N PRO A 130 -29.67 0.15 20.13
CA PRO A 130 -30.92 -0.62 20.15
C PRO A 130 -31.87 -0.22 21.28
N ASN A 131 -31.44 0.56 22.28
CA ASN A 131 -32.28 1.01 23.40
C ASN A 131 -33.07 2.30 23.11
N ARG A 132 -33.04 2.81 21.88
CA ARG A 132 -33.81 3.99 21.48
C ARG A 132 -35.22 3.54 21.09
N ASP A 133 -36.21 3.99 21.85
CA ASP A 133 -37.64 3.70 21.67
C ASP A 133 -38.08 3.91 20.20
N ARG A 134 -38.16 2.82 19.43
CA ARG A 134 -38.43 2.81 17.99
C ARG A 134 -39.21 1.56 17.61
N ASP A 135 -40.08 1.71 16.62
CA ASP A 135 -40.90 0.62 16.08
C ASP A 135 -40.02 -0.52 15.54
N PRO A 136 -40.10 -1.74 16.10
CA PRO A 136 -39.27 -2.88 15.71
C PRO A 136 -39.59 -3.43 14.31
N LEU A 137 -40.70 -3.00 13.68
CA LEU A 137 -41.11 -3.46 12.36
C LEU A 137 -40.59 -2.58 11.21
N VAL A 138 -39.83 -1.52 11.50
CA VAL A 138 -39.24 -0.63 10.49
C VAL A 138 -37.71 -0.76 10.52
N PRO A 139 -37.09 -1.43 9.53
CA PRO A 139 -35.63 -1.52 9.43
C PRO A 139 -35.01 -0.13 9.25
N HIS A 140 -34.40 0.38 10.32
CA HIS A 140 -33.83 1.73 10.33
C HIS A 140 -32.30 1.66 10.16
N TYR A 141 -31.82 1.71 8.93
CA TYR A 141 -30.38 1.86 8.65
C TYR A 141 -30.06 3.36 8.43
N LYS A 142 -29.11 3.90 9.19
CA LYS A 142 -28.55 5.24 8.92
C LYS A 142 -27.14 5.08 8.39
N THR A 143 -26.99 5.10 7.07
CA THR A 143 -25.68 5.15 6.43
C THR A 143 -25.03 6.49 6.76
N ARG A 144 -24.04 6.52 7.66
CA ARG A 144 -23.20 7.69 7.89
C ARG A 144 -21.88 7.47 7.16
N ARG A 145 -21.30 8.52 6.56
CA ARG A 145 -19.91 8.42 6.11
C ARG A 145 -19.05 8.09 7.33
N ASN A 146 -18.21 7.06 7.24
CA ASN A 146 -17.20 6.86 8.27
C ASN A 146 -16.36 8.14 8.31
N ASN A 147 -16.15 8.68 9.50
CA ASN A 147 -15.34 9.87 9.63
C ASN A 147 -13.91 9.51 9.13
N PRO A 148 -13.38 10.21 8.10
CA PRO A 148 -12.05 9.93 7.54
C PRO A 148 -10.93 9.95 8.59
N ARG A 149 -11.20 10.54 9.76
CA ARG A 149 -10.33 10.49 10.95
C ARG A 149 -10.20 9.10 11.59
N PHE A 150 -10.89 8.04 11.18
CA PHE A 150 -10.77 6.73 11.86
C PHE A 150 -10.10 5.63 11.05
N LEU A 151 -9.94 5.78 9.73
CA LEU A 151 -9.23 4.80 8.92
C LEU A 151 -7.86 5.36 8.48
N PRO A 152 -6.76 4.60 8.65
CA PRO A 152 -5.43 5.08 8.32
C PRO A 152 -5.31 5.22 6.79
N ARG A 153 -5.12 6.45 6.31
CA ARG A 153 -4.64 6.68 4.95
C ARG A 153 -3.21 6.20 4.85
N ARG A 154 -2.89 5.43 3.80
CA ARG A 154 -1.56 4.88 3.58
C ARG A 154 -1.14 5.01 2.12
N ILE A 155 0.13 5.28 1.92
CA ILE A 155 0.79 5.10 0.63
C ILE A 155 1.62 3.83 0.74
N VAL A 156 1.52 3.00 -0.29
CA VAL A 156 2.30 1.78 -0.44
C VAL A 156 3.04 1.85 -1.76
N LEU A 157 4.36 1.63 -1.72
CA LEU A 157 5.14 1.27 -2.89
C LEU A 157 5.48 -0.21 -2.85
N ARG A 158 5.38 -0.86 -3.99
CA ARG A 158 5.76 -2.27 -4.12
C ARG A 158 6.64 -2.44 -5.34
N TYR A 159 7.80 -3.03 -5.11
CA TYR A 159 8.76 -3.44 -6.14
C TYR A 159 8.80 -4.95 -6.22
N HIS A 160 8.69 -5.50 -7.42
CA HIS A 160 8.92 -6.93 -7.65
C HIS A 160 9.40 -7.19 -9.09
N PRO A 161 9.92 -8.38 -9.39
CA PRO A 161 10.38 -8.70 -10.74
C PRO A 161 9.25 -8.61 -11.78
N THR A 162 9.52 -8.04 -12.96
CA THR A 162 8.52 -7.89 -14.03
C THR A 162 7.95 -9.22 -14.52
N ALA A 163 8.71 -10.31 -14.40
CA ALA A 163 8.27 -11.67 -14.74
C ALA A 163 7.14 -12.21 -13.83
N ARG A 164 6.90 -11.60 -12.66
CA ARG A 164 5.87 -12.02 -11.70
C ARG A 164 4.55 -11.29 -11.96
N THR A 165 3.73 -11.85 -12.84
CA THR A 165 2.40 -11.30 -13.16
C THR A 165 1.33 -11.65 -12.13
N ASP A 166 1.58 -12.66 -11.28
CA ASP A 166 0.72 -13.09 -10.17
C ASP A 166 0.62 -12.04 -9.04
N LEU A 167 1.53 -11.07 -9.03
CA LEU A 167 1.57 -9.98 -8.04
C LEU A 167 0.88 -8.70 -8.51
N MET A 168 0.42 -8.64 -9.76
CA MET A 168 -0.32 -7.49 -10.31
C MET A 168 -1.67 -7.29 -9.60
N GLY A 169 -2.04 -6.04 -9.32
CA GLY A 169 -3.39 -5.70 -8.85
C GLY A 169 -4.44 -5.89 -9.95
N GLU A 170 -5.61 -6.43 -9.61
CA GLU A 170 -6.70 -6.69 -10.57
C GLU A 170 -7.22 -5.41 -11.24
N ARG A 171 -7.34 -4.31 -10.47
CA ARG A 171 -7.87 -3.02 -10.97
C ARG A 171 -6.97 -2.37 -12.01
N CYS A 172 -5.66 -2.63 -11.99
CA CYS A 172 -4.67 -1.97 -12.84
C CYS A 172 -3.82 -2.97 -13.64
N ARG A 173 -4.30 -4.19 -13.87
CA ARG A 173 -3.64 -5.21 -14.71
C ARG A 173 -3.62 -4.77 -16.18
N PRO A 174 -2.54 -4.98 -16.96
CA PRO A 174 -2.57 -4.77 -18.42
C PRO A 174 -3.65 -5.64 -19.07
N ALA A 175 -4.24 -5.18 -20.18
CA ALA A 175 -4.89 -6.12 -21.09
C ALA A 175 -3.78 -6.93 -21.76
N ASP A 176 -3.93 -8.27 -21.76
CA ASP A 176 -2.99 -9.18 -22.41
C ASP A 176 -2.92 -8.95 -23.92
#